data_AF-A0A812SZY4-F1
#
_entry.id   AF-A0A812SZY4-F1
#
_cell.length_a   1.000
_cell.length_b   1.000
_cell.length_c   1.000
_cell.angle_alpha   90.00
_cell.angle_beta   90.00
_cell.angle_gamma   90.00
#
_symmetry.space_group_name_H-M   'P 1'
#
loop_
_entity.id
_entity.type
_entity.pdbx_description
1 polymer ?
#
loop_
_entity_poly.entity_id
_entity_poly.type
_entity_poly.pdbx_seq_one_letter_code
_entity_poly.pdbx_strand_id
1 'polypeptide(L)'
;YDYVDAANGGTIPDPPPLLFGTFSDTDADAGEVGGTLTWTVDGTYNIGTYDFTLLSHYAIYLALDTAGAGGFELARVEPGSLSYTIPDNTDQQTATCLLMYGMNRLGLSATPSFSHCFEAASGSFTTTTATEVTSTTSLTVTDTLDPTQAVITNVGFTDTSGSSYWIDGTVTWVAPNNPAFEYFRIVM
;
A
#
# COMPACT_ATOMS: atom_id res chain seq x y z
N TYR A 1 13.91 23.62 11.68
CA TYR A 1 14.00 22.32 12.34
C TYR A 1 15.35 21.75 11.98
N ASP A 2 16.22 21.71 12.98
CA ASP A 2 17.65 21.45 12.88
C ASP A 2 17.86 19.94 12.87
N TYR A 3 18.20 19.36 11.72
CA TYR A 3 18.51 17.94 11.60
C TYR A 3 20.00 17.78 11.92
N VAL A 4 20.28 17.33 13.14
CA VAL A 4 21.64 17.16 13.63
C VAL A 4 22.25 15.94 12.97
N ASP A 5 23.16 16.15 12.02
CA ASP A 5 24.14 15.16 11.59
C ASP A 5 25.15 14.95 12.72
N ALA A 6 25.25 13.72 13.22
CA ALA A 6 26.32 13.28 14.09
C ALA A 6 26.95 11.99 13.54
N ALA A 7 27.94 12.20 12.68
CA ALA A 7 29.07 11.33 12.39
C ALA A 7 29.23 10.11 13.34
N ASN A 8 29.11 8.91 12.74
CA ASN A 8 29.32 7.54 13.25
C ASN A 8 28.18 6.78 13.95
N GLY A 9 26.98 7.34 14.09
CA GLY A 9 25.85 6.65 14.75
C GLY A 9 24.67 6.44 13.83
N GLY A 10 24.85 5.68 12.73
CA GLY A 10 23.86 5.56 11.66
C GLY A 10 22.42 5.43 12.17
N THR A 11 21.48 5.99 11.45
CA THR A 11 20.06 5.88 11.77
C THR A 11 19.46 4.68 11.05
N ILE A 12 18.45 4.07 11.67
CA ILE A 12 17.56 3.15 10.96
C ILE A 12 16.96 3.93 9.79
N PRO A 13 16.81 3.34 8.59
CA PRO A 13 16.23 4.06 7.46
C PRO A 13 14.81 4.48 7.82
N ASP A 14 14.44 5.70 7.44
CA ASP A 14 13.03 6.05 7.32
C ASP A 14 12.35 5.07 6.35
N PRO A 15 11.04 4.81 6.50
CA PRO A 15 10.31 3.96 5.57
C PRO A 15 10.54 4.47 4.14
N PRO A 16 11.12 3.67 3.23
CA PRO A 16 11.31 4.09 1.86
C PRO A 16 9.97 4.55 1.28
N PRO A 17 9.94 5.72 0.64
CA PRO A 17 8.76 6.22 -0.04
C PRO A 17 8.57 5.38 -1.30
N LEU A 18 7.71 4.37 -1.19
CA LEU A 18 7.20 3.70 -2.38
C LEU A 18 6.19 4.63 -3.03
N LEU A 19 6.31 4.78 -4.35
CA LEU A 19 5.34 5.55 -5.11
C LEU A 19 4.03 4.76 -5.17
N PHE A 20 4.14 3.45 -5.47
CA PHE A 20 3.06 2.48 -5.53
C PHE A 20 3.60 1.06 -5.28
N GLY A 21 2.79 0.20 -4.67
CA GLY A 21 3.02 -1.24 -4.58
C GLY A 21 1.74 -2.01 -4.90
N THR A 22 1.86 -3.17 -5.53
CA THR A 22 0.73 -4.06 -5.81
C THR A 22 1.10 -5.49 -5.49
N PHE A 23 0.13 -6.22 -4.95
CA PHE A 23 0.21 -7.64 -4.71
C PHE A 23 -1.14 -8.25 -5.07
N SER A 24 -1.12 -9.44 -5.67
CA SER A 24 -2.29 -10.28 -5.85
C SER A 24 -1.89 -11.67 -5.39
N ASP A 25 -2.67 -12.22 -4.47
CA ASP A 25 -2.55 -13.62 -4.13
C ASP A 25 -3.01 -14.46 -5.33
N THR A 26 -2.15 -15.38 -5.77
CA THR A 26 -2.43 -16.31 -6.87
C THR A 26 -2.54 -17.75 -6.39
N ASP A 27 -2.32 -17.98 -5.10
CA ASP A 27 -2.51 -19.30 -4.50
C ASP A 27 -3.99 -19.52 -4.18
N ALA A 28 -4.49 -20.70 -4.49
CA ALA A 28 -5.88 -21.06 -4.28
C ALA A 28 -6.08 -21.87 -2.99
N ASP A 29 -4.99 -22.33 -2.37
CA ASP A 29 -5.03 -23.23 -1.23
C ASP A 29 -5.23 -22.47 0.09
N ALA A 30 -6.11 -23.03 0.93
CA ALA A 30 -6.49 -22.41 2.18
C ALA A 30 -5.33 -22.41 3.18
N GLY A 31 -4.91 -21.22 3.65
CA GLY A 31 -3.78 -21.07 4.55
C GLY A 31 -2.44 -20.84 3.85
N GLU A 32 -2.45 -20.73 2.53
CA GLU A 32 -1.25 -20.50 1.72
C GLU A 32 -1.37 -19.17 0.98
N VAL A 33 -0.22 -18.61 0.63
CA VAL A 33 -0.12 -17.36 -0.15
C VAL A 33 0.92 -17.55 -1.24
N GLY A 34 0.64 -17.01 -2.42
CA GLY A 34 1.53 -17.08 -3.57
C GLY A 34 1.33 -15.87 -4.47
N GLY A 35 2.31 -15.56 -5.30
CA GLY A 35 2.17 -14.50 -6.29
C GLY A 35 3.31 -13.50 -6.28
N THR A 36 3.12 -12.37 -6.97
CA THR A 36 4.20 -11.40 -7.19
C THR A 36 3.84 -10.06 -6.57
N LEU A 37 4.67 -9.65 -5.60
CA LEU A 37 4.71 -8.29 -5.10
C LEU A 37 5.51 -7.44 -6.10
N THR A 38 4.94 -6.36 -6.60
CA THR A 38 5.64 -5.37 -7.43
C THR A 38 5.56 -3.99 -6.81
N TRP A 39 6.60 -3.19 -6.96
CA TRP A 39 6.62 -1.82 -6.45
C TRP A 39 7.43 -0.89 -7.34
N THR A 40 7.18 0.40 -7.17
CA THR A 40 7.96 1.45 -7.80
C THR A 40 8.54 2.36 -6.73
N VAL A 41 9.81 2.71 -6.92
CA VAL A 41 10.50 3.70 -6.12
C VAL A 41 10.39 5.02 -6.86
N ASP A 42 10.06 6.10 -6.14
CA ASP A 42 10.07 7.41 -6.76
C ASP A 42 11.52 7.85 -7.05
N GLY A 43 11.89 7.85 -8.33
CA GLY A 43 13.22 8.24 -8.81
C GLY A 43 13.53 9.74 -8.66
N THR A 44 12.55 10.56 -8.28
CA THR A 44 12.74 11.99 -7.98
C THR A 44 13.29 12.22 -6.57
N TYR A 45 13.41 11.17 -5.75
CA TYR A 45 14.00 11.24 -4.42
C TYR A 45 15.54 11.29 -4.47
N ASN A 46 16.04 12.47 -4.84
CA ASN A 46 17.30 12.99 -4.37
C ASN A 46 17.12 14.49 -4.15
N ILE A 47 17.31 14.94 -2.90
CA ILE A 47 17.35 16.30 -2.34
C ILE A 47 16.24 16.55 -1.30
N GLY A 48 16.52 16.21 -0.04
CA GLY A 48 16.03 16.97 1.12
C GLY A 48 15.32 16.21 2.24
N THR A 49 14.58 15.13 1.97
CA THR A 49 13.65 14.58 2.97
C THR A 49 13.90 13.12 3.39
N TYR A 50 14.48 12.27 2.53
CA TYR A 50 14.78 10.87 2.86
C TYR A 50 16.15 10.46 2.31
N ASP A 51 16.95 9.79 3.13
CA ASP A 51 18.30 9.37 2.77
C ASP A 51 18.32 7.90 2.31
N PHE A 52 18.19 7.69 1.00
CA PHE A 52 18.31 6.37 0.37
C PHE A 52 19.69 5.74 0.53
N THR A 53 20.73 6.51 0.89
CA THR A 53 22.06 5.93 1.14
C THR A 53 22.08 5.06 2.40
N LEU A 54 21.08 5.21 3.26
CA LEU A 54 20.90 4.38 4.45
C LEU A 54 20.17 3.08 4.16
N LEU A 55 19.45 2.94 3.05
CA LEU A 55 18.70 1.73 2.69
C LEU A 55 19.66 0.68 2.11
N SER A 56 19.76 -0.48 2.76
CA SER A 56 20.58 -1.58 2.23
C SER A 56 19.76 -2.71 1.63
N HIS A 57 18.53 -2.95 2.09
CA HIS A 57 17.61 -3.94 1.54
C HIS A 57 16.16 -3.52 1.77
N TYR A 58 15.23 -4.13 1.04
CA TYR A 58 13.85 -4.25 1.48
C TYR A 58 13.66 -5.58 2.21
N ALA A 59 12.95 -5.55 3.33
CA ALA A 59 12.57 -6.75 4.06
C ALA A 59 11.07 -6.98 3.92
N ILE A 60 10.67 -8.16 3.45
CA ILE A 60 9.29 -8.52 3.13
C ILE A 60 8.80 -9.48 4.22
N TYR A 61 7.62 -9.19 4.77
CA TYR A 61 7.04 -9.91 5.89
C TYR A 61 5.59 -10.29 5.62
N LEU A 62 5.18 -11.41 6.19
CA LEU A 62 3.77 -11.68 6.46
C LEU A 62 3.47 -11.32 7.92
N ALA A 63 2.34 -10.69 8.20
CA ALA A 63 1.94 -10.23 9.53
C ALA A 63 0.42 -10.33 9.75
N LEU A 64 -0.02 -10.22 11.02
CA LEU A 64 -1.43 -10.26 11.42
C LEU A 64 -2.19 -8.96 11.13
N ASP A 65 -1.47 -7.85 10.98
CA ASP A 65 -2.04 -6.53 10.73
C ASP A 65 -1.05 -5.62 9.97
N THR A 66 -1.53 -4.44 9.57
CA THR A 66 -0.70 -3.43 8.90
C THR A 66 0.37 -2.80 9.79
N ALA A 67 0.35 -3.05 11.10
CA ALA A 67 1.35 -2.57 12.05
C ALA A 67 2.53 -3.55 12.21
N GLY A 68 2.41 -4.77 11.68
CA GLY A 68 3.45 -5.79 11.76
C GLY A 68 3.34 -6.72 12.96
N ALA A 69 2.17 -6.78 13.62
CA ALA A 69 1.97 -7.70 14.74
C ALA A 69 2.16 -9.17 14.29
N GLY A 70 2.89 -9.95 15.08
CA GLY A 70 3.13 -11.38 14.80
C GLY A 70 3.88 -11.65 13.49
N GLY A 71 4.59 -10.66 12.94
CA GLY A 71 5.19 -10.78 11.62
C GLY A 71 6.35 -11.78 11.54
N PHE A 72 6.46 -12.49 10.42
CA PHE A 72 7.62 -13.31 10.06
C PHE A 72 8.17 -12.93 8.68
N GLU A 73 9.49 -13.00 8.56
CA GLU A 73 10.22 -12.55 7.38
C GLU A 73 10.13 -13.61 6.28
N LEU A 74 9.70 -13.19 5.08
CA LEU A 74 9.75 -14.01 3.87
C LEU A 74 11.09 -13.88 3.16
N ALA A 75 11.55 -12.63 2.97
CA ALA A 75 12.74 -12.36 2.18
C ALA A 75 13.38 -11.00 2.47
N ARG A 76 14.64 -10.89 2.04
CA ARG A 76 15.36 -9.63 1.84
C ARG A 76 15.75 -9.50 0.39
N VAL A 77 15.47 -8.34 -0.19
CA VAL A 77 15.81 -8.05 -1.58
C VAL A 77 16.63 -6.77 -1.67
N GLU A 78 17.51 -6.69 -2.68
CA GLU A 78 18.37 -5.53 -2.86
C GLU A 78 17.54 -4.26 -3.19
N PRO A 79 18.02 -3.05 -2.86
CA PRO A 79 17.27 -1.79 -3.03
C PRO A 79 16.90 -1.48 -4.50
N GLY A 80 17.64 -2.07 -5.46
CA GLY A 80 17.35 -1.96 -6.89
C GLY A 80 16.27 -2.91 -7.40
N SER A 81 15.77 -3.80 -6.55
CA SER A 81 14.66 -4.70 -6.91
C SER A 81 13.35 -3.92 -6.96
N LEU A 82 12.49 -4.29 -7.92
CA LEU A 82 11.15 -3.72 -8.11
C LEU A 82 10.05 -4.79 -8.02
N SER A 83 10.43 -6.02 -7.71
CA SER A 83 9.52 -7.14 -7.58
C SER A 83 10.11 -8.24 -6.71
N TYR A 84 9.23 -9.00 -6.06
CA TYR A 84 9.55 -10.24 -5.37
C TYR A 84 8.42 -11.24 -5.58
N THR A 85 8.77 -12.47 -5.96
CA THR A 85 7.82 -13.57 -6.11
C THR A 85 7.80 -14.38 -4.82
N ILE A 86 6.63 -14.42 -4.19
CA ILE A 86 6.32 -15.36 -3.12
C ILE A 86 6.04 -16.71 -3.81
N PRO A 87 6.82 -17.77 -3.53
CA PRO A 87 6.57 -19.07 -4.13
C PRO A 87 5.16 -19.56 -3.79
N ASP A 88 4.55 -20.29 -4.73
CA ASP A 88 3.30 -21.01 -4.46
C ASP A 88 3.49 -21.99 -3.29
N ASN A 89 2.42 -22.27 -2.56
CA ASN A 89 2.37 -23.07 -1.34
C ASN A 89 3.19 -22.48 -0.17
N THR A 90 3.31 -21.16 -0.08
CA THR A 90 3.92 -20.53 1.10
C THR A 90 2.91 -20.48 2.24
N ASP A 91 3.16 -21.22 3.32
CA ASP A 91 2.30 -21.20 4.52
C ASP A 91 2.25 -19.80 5.15
N GLN A 92 1.07 -19.18 5.12
CA GLN A 92 0.84 -17.85 5.70
C GLN A 92 0.63 -17.91 7.22
N GLN A 93 0.45 -19.10 7.78
CA GLN A 93 0.03 -19.34 9.15
C GLN A 93 -1.26 -18.55 9.47
N THR A 94 -1.17 -17.59 10.38
CA THR A 94 -2.28 -16.70 10.77
C THR A 94 -2.15 -15.30 10.18
N ALA A 95 -1.11 -15.04 9.37
CA ALA A 95 -0.90 -13.74 8.76
C ALA A 95 -1.96 -13.44 7.70
N THR A 96 -2.36 -12.18 7.65
CA THR A 96 -3.37 -11.63 6.73
C THR A 96 -2.84 -10.40 6.00
N CYS A 97 -1.60 -9.99 6.26
CA CYS A 97 -1.02 -8.80 5.65
C CYS A 97 0.39 -9.06 5.15
N LEU A 98 0.68 -8.60 3.94
CA LEU A 98 2.00 -8.50 3.35
C LEU A 98 2.56 -7.11 3.60
N LEU A 99 3.73 -7.05 4.23
CA LEU A 99 4.41 -5.82 4.59
C LEU A 99 5.79 -5.75 3.94
N MET A 100 6.22 -4.55 3.57
CA MET A 100 7.58 -4.30 3.14
C MET A 100 8.19 -3.17 3.95
N TYR A 101 9.36 -3.39 4.53
CA TYR A 101 10.11 -2.42 5.31
C TYR A 101 11.40 -2.04 4.57
N GLY A 102 11.86 -0.81 4.76
CA GLY A 102 13.24 -0.47 4.48
C GLY A 102 14.12 -1.01 5.60
N MET A 103 15.29 -1.55 5.28
CA MET A 103 16.21 -2.02 6.31
C MET A 103 17.66 -1.68 6.03
N ASN A 104 18.44 -1.62 7.11
CA ASN A 104 19.88 -1.59 7.06
C ASN A 104 20.50 -2.43 8.18
N ARG A 105 21.82 -2.32 8.38
CA ARG A 105 22.54 -3.07 9.42
C ARG A 105 22.08 -2.77 10.86
N LEU A 106 21.32 -1.70 11.05
CA LEU A 106 20.86 -1.21 12.35
C LEU A 106 19.42 -1.63 12.65
N GLY A 107 18.63 -1.98 11.64
CA GLY A 107 17.26 -2.46 11.83
C GLY A 107 16.34 -2.19 10.65
N LEU A 108 15.06 -2.50 10.87
CA LEU A 108 13.93 -2.18 10.00
C LEU A 108 13.44 -0.76 10.27
N SER A 109 12.90 -0.11 9.24
CA SER A 109 12.14 1.14 9.38
C SER A 109 11.04 0.99 10.43
N ALA A 110 10.73 2.09 11.14
CA ALA A 110 9.75 2.06 12.23
C ALA A 110 8.32 1.70 11.77
N THR A 111 8.00 1.97 10.50
CA THR A 111 6.74 1.60 9.85
C THR A 111 7.03 0.91 8.52
N PRO A 112 6.10 0.11 7.99
CA PRO A 112 6.22 -0.44 6.66
C PRO A 112 6.06 0.64 5.60
N SER A 113 6.76 0.46 4.49
CA SER A 113 6.64 1.25 3.26
C SER A 113 5.49 0.78 2.38
N PHE A 114 5.13 -0.49 2.48
CA PHE A 114 3.99 -1.11 1.83
C PHE A 114 3.25 -1.95 2.84
N SER A 115 1.92 -1.87 2.81
CA SER A 115 1.06 -2.80 3.54
C SER A 115 -0.13 -3.15 2.66
N HIS A 116 -0.35 -4.45 2.46
CA HIS A 116 -1.52 -4.96 1.78
C HIS A 116 -2.07 -6.13 2.56
N CYS A 117 -3.31 -6.02 3.02
CA CYS A 117 -3.98 -7.12 3.68
C CYS A 117 -4.85 -7.87 2.69
N PHE A 118 -4.77 -9.19 2.76
CA PHE A 118 -5.54 -10.15 2.01
C PHE A 118 -6.33 -11.00 3.00
N GLU A 119 -7.44 -11.56 2.55
CA GLU A 119 -8.23 -12.45 3.39
C GLU A 119 -7.39 -13.71 3.67
N ALA A 120 -7.25 -14.11 4.94
CA ALA A 120 -6.71 -15.42 5.24
C ALA A 120 -7.64 -16.42 4.55
N ALA A 121 -7.13 -17.14 3.55
CA ALA A 121 -7.85 -18.16 2.80
C ALA A 121 -8.40 -19.22 3.77
N SER A 122 -9.54 -18.93 4.38
CA SER A 122 -10.25 -19.77 5.34
C SER A 122 -11.42 -20.44 4.66
N GLY A 123 -11.29 -20.77 3.37
CA GLY A 123 -12.22 -21.63 2.62
C GLY A 123 -13.71 -21.25 2.64
N SER A 124 -14.08 -20.10 3.19
CA SER A 124 -15.46 -19.72 3.41
C SER A 124 -15.55 -18.20 3.41
N PHE A 125 -15.93 -17.66 2.25
CA PHE A 125 -16.67 -16.40 2.23
C PHE A 125 -17.82 -16.56 3.22
N THR A 126 -17.77 -15.87 4.36
CA THR A 126 -19.03 -15.41 4.92
C THR A 126 -19.50 -14.38 3.91
N THR A 127 -20.31 -14.81 2.96
CA THR A 127 -21.07 -13.94 2.08
C THR A 127 -21.87 -13.02 3.00
N THR A 128 -21.27 -11.89 3.38
CA THR A 128 -22.05 -10.74 3.77
C THR A 128 -22.61 -10.31 2.44
N THR A 129 -23.80 -10.81 2.09
CA THR A 129 -24.60 -10.22 1.04
C THR A 129 -24.71 -8.76 1.45
N ALA A 130 -23.89 -7.90 0.83
CA ALA A 130 -24.13 -6.49 0.85
C ALA A 130 -25.47 -6.37 0.15
N THR A 131 -26.53 -6.27 0.96
CA THR A 131 -27.77 -5.68 0.50
C THR A 131 -27.33 -4.41 -0.19
N GLU A 132 -27.73 -4.21 -1.44
CA GLU A 132 -27.48 -3.01 -2.21
C GLU A 132 -27.81 -1.79 -1.33
N VAL A 133 -26.81 -1.26 -0.63
CA VAL A 133 -26.93 -0.02 0.09
C VAL A 133 -26.52 1.00 -0.93
N THR A 134 -27.51 1.60 -1.57
CA THR A 134 -27.37 2.90 -2.22
C THR A 134 -27.00 3.94 -1.15
N SER A 135 -25.77 3.86 -0.65
CA SER A 135 -25.24 4.80 0.32
C SER A 135 -24.70 5.96 -0.48
N THR A 136 -25.46 7.05 -0.50
CA THR A 136 -24.99 8.33 -1.05
C THR A 136 -24.07 8.96 -0.01
N THR A 137 -22.92 8.34 0.24
CA THR A 137 -21.89 8.93 1.09
C THR A 137 -21.14 9.98 0.27
N SER A 138 -21.61 11.22 0.36
CA SER A 138 -20.82 12.38 -0.06
C SER A 138 -19.60 12.49 0.85
N LEU A 139 -18.43 12.12 0.33
CA LEU A 139 -17.14 12.32 0.99
C LEU A 139 -16.70 13.76 0.76
N THR A 140 -16.65 14.58 1.82
CA THR A 140 -16.10 15.93 1.74
C THR A 140 -14.62 15.89 2.10
N VAL A 141 -13.74 15.83 1.10
CA VAL A 141 -12.30 16.00 1.33
C VAL A 141 -12.06 17.49 1.59
N THR A 142 -11.71 17.83 2.82
CA THR A 142 -11.43 19.23 3.22
C THR A 142 -9.93 19.39 3.39
N ASP A 143 -9.27 20.03 2.43
CA ASP A 143 -7.89 20.49 2.62
C ASP A 143 -7.93 21.75 3.50
N THR A 144 -7.56 21.62 4.77
CA THR A 144 -7.68 22.69 5.78
C THR A 144 -6.67 23.83 5.58
N LEU A 145 -5.85 23.82 4.53
CA LEU A 145 -4.80 24.81 4.30
C LEU A 145 -5.06 25.81 3.16
N ASP A 146 -6.14 25.67 2.37
CA ASP A 146 -6.44 26.57 1.25
C ASP A 146 -7.93 26.94 1.15
N PRO A 147 -8.33 28.22 1.22
CA PRO A 147 -9.73 28.66 1.03
C PRO A 147 -10.22 28.59 -0.43
N THR A 148 -9.38 28.15 -1.37
CA THR A 148 -9.78 27.85 -2.76
C THR A 148 -10.03 26.36 -2.93
N GLN A 149 -11.04 25.80 -2.24
CA GLN A 149 -11.34 24.37 -2.35
C GLN A 149 -12.16 24.02 -3.61
N ALA A 150 -11.73 22.97 -4.31
CA ALA A 150 -12.51 22.27 -5.32
C ALA A 150 -13.32 21.18 -4.64
N VAL A 151 -14.64 21.26 -4.67
CA VAL A 151 -15.52 20.19 -4.18
C VAL A 151 -15.89 19.30 -5.37
N ILE A 152 -15.54 18.02 -5.29
CA ILE A 152 -16.12 16.99 -6.16
C ILE A 152 -17.37 16.44 -5.49
N THR A 153 -18.43 16.22 -6.28
CA THR A 153 -19.69 15.64 -5.79
C THR A 153 -20.04 14.42 -6.62
N ASN A 154 -21.01 13.63 -6.13
CA ASN A 154 -21.52 12.44 -6.82
C ASN A 154 -20.42 11.45 -7.21
N VAL A 155 -19.48 11.21 -6.29
CA VAL A 155 -18.51 10.12 -6.47
C VAL A 155 -19.28 8.80 -6.45
N GLY A 156 -19.17 8.03 -7.53
CA GLY A 156 -19.82 6.74 -7.69
C GLY A 156 -18.85 5.73 -8.26
N PHE A 157 -19.04 4.47 -7.93
CA PHE A 157 -18.34 3.35 -8.53
C PHE A 157 -19.37 2.35 -9.06
N THR A 158 -19.12 1.79 -10.23
CA THR A 158 -19.90 0.69 -10.79
C THR A 158 -18.95 -0.46 -11.03
N ASP A 159 -19.15 -1.55 -10.29
CA ASP A 159 -18.48 -2.82 -10.55
C ASP A 159 -19.04 -3.41 -11.84
N THR A 160 -18.18 -3.64 -12.81
CA THR A 160 -18.52 -4.31 -14.06
C THR A 160 -18.01 -5.73 -14.11
N SER A 161 -17.31 -6.17 -13.05
CA SER A 161 -16.75 -7.50 -13.00
C SER A 161 -17.89 -8.45 -12.70
N GLY A 162 -18.10 -9.41 -13.60
CA GLY A 162 -19.02 -10.53 -13.36
C GLY A 162 -18.44 -11.54 -12.35
N SER A 163 -17.30 -11.23 -11.73
CA SER A 163 -16.58 -12.10 -10.83
C SER A 163 -16.69 -11.58 -9.40
N SER A 164 -16.94 -12.47 -8.45
CA SER A 164 -16.88 -12.16 -7.03
C SER A 164 -15.46 -11.91 -6.51
N TYR A 165 -14.44 -12.08 -7.36
CA TYR A 165 -13.02 -12.05 -6.98
C TYR A 165 -12.26 -10.84 -7.52
N TRP A 166 -12.88 -10.03 -8.38
CA TRP A 166 -12.26 -8.87 -8.99
C TRP A 166 -13.19 -7.68 -8.89
N ILE A 167 -12.63 -6.51 -8.63
CA ILE A 167 -13.34 -5.24 -8.83
C ILE A 167 -12.76 -4.67 -10.11
N ASP A 168 -13.56 -4.66 -11.18
CA ASP A 168 -13.28 -3.88 -12.37
C ASP A 168 -14.43 -2.90 -12.55
N GLY A 169 -14.20 -1.71 -13.10
CA GLY A 169 -15.28 -0.75 -13.14
C GLY A 169 -14.88 0.66 -13.45
N THR A 170 -15.90 1.51 -13.50
CA THR A 170 -15.72 2.93 -13.76
C THR A 170 -16.00 3.71 -12.49
N VAL A 171 -15.03 4.51 -12.06
CA VAL A 171 -15.25 5.56 -11.07
C VAL A 171 -15.78 6.80 -11.79
N THR A 172 -16.89 7.34 -11.32
CA THR A 172 -17.52 8.56 -11.87
C THR A 172 -17.59 9.63 -10.79
N TRP A 173 -17.52 10.89 -11.20
CA TRP A 173 -17.71 12.04 -10.33
C TRP A 173 -18.15 13.25 -11.15
N VAL A 174 -18.73 14.24 -10.48
CA VAL A 174 -18.98 15.57 -11.04
C VAL A 174 -17.79 16.46 -10.69
N ALA A 175 -17.13 16.98 -11.73
CA ALA A 175 -15.98 17.86 -11.58
C ALA A 175 -16.38 19.17 -10.87
N PRO A 176 -15.45 19.80 -10.13
CA PRO A 176 -15.70 21.10 -9.52
C PRO A 176 -15.98 22.14 -10.60
N ASN A 177 -16.98 23.00 -10.40
CA ASN A 177 -17.33 24.06 -11.35
C ASN A 177 -16.48 25.33 -11.21
N ASN A 178 -15.30 25.23 -10.59
CA ASN A 178 -14.42 26.37 -10.37
C ASN A 178 -13.35 26.45 -11.49
N PRO A 179 -13.31 27.54 -12.29
CA PRO A 179 -12.36 27.69 -13.40
C PRO A 179 -10.89 27.83 -12.98
N ALA A 180 -10.56 27.84 -11.69
CA ALA A 180 -9.20 27.93 -11.17
C ALA A 180 -8.43 26.58 -11.14
N PHE A 181 -9.09 25.44 -11.37
CA PHE A 181 -8.43 24.14 -11.37
C PHE A 181 -8.21 23.63 -12.79
N GLU A 182 -6.94 23.47 -13.17
CA GLU A 182 -6.56 23.05 -14.53
C GLU A 182 -6.60 21.51 -14.70
N TYR A 183 -6.52 20.75 -13.61
CA TYR A 183 -6.67 19.30 -13.61
C TYR A 183 -6.98 18.72 -12.22
N PHE A 184 -7.74 17.64 -12.18
CA PHE A 184 -7.97 16.78 -11.02
C PHE A 184 -7.32 15.43 -11.32
N ARG A 185 -6.54 14.88 -10.38
CA ARG A 185 -5.93 13.54 -10.51
C ARG A 185 -6.39 12.65 -9.36
N ILE A 186 -6.82 11.44 -9.70
CA ILE A 186 -6.99 10.36 -8.72
C ILE A 186 -5.62 9.68 -8.62
N VAL A 187 -5.07 9.64 -7.42
CA VAL A 187 -3.88 8.85 -7.11
C VAL A 187 -4.40 7.55 -6.51
N MET A 188 -4.36 6.47 -7.31
CA MET A 188 -4.70 5.11 -6.89
C MET A 188 -3.42 4.38 -6.52
#